data_AF-A0A0C2H6V3-F1
#
_entry.id   AF-A0A0C2H6V3-F1
#
_cell.length_a   1.000
_cell.length_b   1.000
_cell.length_c   1.000
_cell.angle_alpha   90.00
_cell.angle_beta   90.00
_cell.angle_gamma   90.00
#
_symmetry.space_group_name_H-M   'P 1'
#
loop_
_entity.id
_entity.type
_entity.pdbx_description
1 polymer ?
#
loop_
_entity_poly.entity_id
_entity_poly.type
_entity_poly.pdbx_seq_one_letter_code
_entity_poly.pdbx_strand_id
1 'polypeptide(L)'
;MFRTALMRGFARRMATRAEVVDESARKQVCSTIASEVADLANRLFAVVYVNGRQWKVGQNDLIALRGNLPLAVGERIKLEKFEMDTCLHLHNGAWCSVFST
;
A
#
# COMPACT_ATOMS: atom_id res chain seq x y z
N MET A 1 -4.48 -27.03 36.34
CA MET A 1 -4.70 -26.40 35.02
C MET A 1 -4.46 -24.90 35.10
N PHE A 2 -3.22 -24.40 35.06
CA PHE A 2 -2.92 -22.96 34.90
C PHE A 2 -1.45 -22.78 34.50
N ARG A 3 -1.09 -23.10 33.26
CA ARG A 3 0.24 -22.79 32.70
C ARG A 3 0.20 -22.69 31.17
N THR A 4 -0.41 -21.65 30.61
CA THR A 4 -0.38 -21.43 29.14
C THR A 4 -0.52 -19.97 28.70
N ALA A 5 -0.27 -18.99 29.59
CA ALA A 5 -0.44 -17.56 29.26
C ALA A 5 0.87 -16.77 29.07
N LEU A 6 2.05 -17.38 29.26
CA LEU A 6 3.33 -16.63 29.28
C LEU A 6 4.16 -16.70 28.00
N MET A 7 3.69 -17.38 26.94
CA MET A 7 4.49 -17.57 25.71
C MET A 7 4.08 -16.67 24.54
N ARG A 8 3.08 -15.80 24.69
CA ARG A 8 2.68 -14.83 23.64
C ARG A 8 3.27 -13.43 23.81
N GLY A 9 3.99 -13.16 24.91
CA GLY A 9 4.50 -11.83 25.25
C GLY A 9 5.92 -11.49 24.77
N PHE A 10 6.72 -12.48 24.34
CA PHE A 10 8.17 -12.30 24.15
C PHE A 10 8.67 -12.28 22.70
N ALA A 11 7.80 -12.44 21.70
CA ALA A 11 8.21 -12.42 20.29
C ALA A 11 8.32 -11.02 19.67
N ARG A 12 7.94 -9.94 20.38
CA ARG A 12 8.00 -8.55 19.85
C ARG A 12 9.33 -7.82 20.05
N ARG A 13 10.39 -8.48 20.53
CA ARG A 13 11.58 -7.76 21.01
C ARG A 13 12.82 -7.72 20.12
N MET A 14 12.79 -8.23 18.89
CA MET A 14 13.86 -7.97 17.92
C MET A 14 13.31 -7.88 16.48
N ALA A 15 12.51 -6.86 16.20
CA ALA A 15 12.54 -6.29 14.85
C ALA A 15 13.82 -5.45 14.80
N THR A 16 14.92 -6.05 14.35
CA THR A 16 16.16 -5.32 14.05
C THR A 16 15.78 -4.17 13.12
N ARG A 17 15.99 -2.93 13.57
CA ARG A 17 15.73 -1.76 12.75
C ARG A 17 16.64 -1.87 11.54
N ALA A 18 16.07 -2.02 10.34
CA ALA A 18 16.85 -2.02 9.11
C ALA A 18 17.52 -0.66 8.99
N GLU A 19 18.82 -0.63 9.27
CA GLU A 19 19.64 0.54 9.03
C GLU A 19 19.96 0.57 7.55
N VAL A 20 19.74 1.72 6.90
CA VAL A 20 20.05 1.90 5.48
C VAL A 20 21.57 1.97 5.37
N VAL A 21 22.19 0.83 5.04
CA VAL A 21 23.65 0.65 5.03
C VAL A 21 24.35 1.51 3.96
N ASP A 22 23.64 1.90 2.90
CA ASP A 22 24.22 2.69 1.81
C ASP A 22 23.24 3.72 1.22
N GLU A 23 23.56 4.99 1.47
CA GLU A 23 22.83 6.13 0.93
C GLU A 23 22.94 6.22 -0.59
N SER A 24 24.06 5.77 -1.17
CA SER A 24 24.29 5.85 -2.61
C SER A 24 23.45 4.82 -3.37
N ALA A 25 23.40 3.56 -2.91
CA ALA A 25 22.47 2.55 -3.40
C ALA A 25 21.01 3.01 -3.27
N ARG A 26 20.62 3.61 -2.14
CA ARG A 26 19.26 4.14 -1.97
C ARG A 26 18.92 5.18 -3.04
N LYS A 27 19.80 6.15 -3.26
CA LYS A 27 19.61 7.19 -4.29
C LYS A 27 19.50 6.58 -5.69
N GLN A 28 20.33 5.61 -6.02
CA GLN A 28 20.32 4.94 -7.32
C GLN A 28 19.02 4.15 -7.56
N VAL A 29 18.52 3.44 -6.53
CA VAL A 29 17.24 2.74 -6.61
C VAL A 29 16.11 3.74 -6.77
N CYS A 30 16.08 4.81 -5.96
CA CYS A 30 15.06 5.86 -6.06
C CYS A 30 15.07 6.54 -7.44
N SER A 31 16.24 6.83 -8.02
CA SER A 31 16.32 7.45 -9.34
C SER A 31 15.81 6.53 -10.44
N THR A 32 16.15 5.23 -10.37
CA THR A 32 15.69 4.22 -11.35
C THR A 32 14.17 4.06 -11.27
N ILE A 33 13.62 3.95 -10.06
CA ILE A 33 12.17 3.86 -9.88
C ILE A 33 11.48 5.13 -10.38
N ALA A 34 12.05 6.31 -10.10
CA ALA A 34 11.48 7.58 -10.56
C ALA A 34 11.44 7.67 -12.09
N SER A 35 12.46 7.19 -12.81
CA SER A 35 12.45 7.17 -14.27
C SER A 35 11.39 6.21 -14.82
N GLU A 36 11.24 5.03 -14.23
CA GLU A 36 10.22 4.05 -14.66
C GLU A 36 8.79 4.56 -14.39
N VAL A 37 8.57 5.20 -13.24
CA VAL A 37 7.25 5.76 -12.88
C VAL A 37 6.89 6.97 -13.74
N ALA A 38 7.89 7.71 -14.24
CA ALA A 38 7.67 8.86 -15.10
C ALA A 38 7.28 8.47 -16.55
N ASP A 39 7.56 7.24 -16.98
CA ASP A 39 7.17 6.76 -18.30
C ASP A 39 5.65 6.55 -18.38
N LEU A 40 4.99 7.31 -19.27
CA LEU A 40 3.55 7.24 -19.49
C LEU A 40 3.12 5.94 -20.19
N ALA A 41 4.05 5.20 -20.80
CA ALA A 41 3.77 3.87 -21.35
C ALA A 41 3.59 2.82 -20.23
N ASN A 42 4.14 3.08 -19.03
CA ASN A 42 4.01 2.18 -17.90
C ASN A 42 2.63 2.32 -17.25
N ARG A 43 1.89 1.20 -17.19
CA ARG A 43 0.57 1.18 -16.57
C ARG A 43 0.68 1.20 -15.05
N LEU A 44 0.36 2.33 -14.45
CA LEU A 44 0.31 2.51 -13.00
C LEU A 44 -1.06 2.09 -12.43
N PHE A 45 -1.06 1.73 -11.15
CA PHE A 45 -2.28 1.55 -10.36
C PHE A 45 -2.15 2.26 -9.01
N ALA A 46 -3.29 2.65 -8.44
CA ALA A 46 -3.40 3.17 -7.09
C ALA A 46 -4.40 2.36 -6.28
N VAL A 47 -4.26 2.39 -4.96
CA VAL A 47 -5.29 1.91 -4.03
C VAL A 47 -5.98 3.12 -3.44
N VAL A 48 -7.29 3.28 -3.71
CA VAL A 48 -8.08 4.44 -3.30
C VAL A 48 -9.08 4.04 -2.23
N TYR A 49 -9.27 4.89 -1.22
CA TYR A 49 -10.24 4.65 -0.15
C TYR A 49 -11.44 5.57 -0.32
N VAL A 50 -12.60 5.00 -0.63
CA VAL A 50 -13.84 5.75 -0.87
C VAL A 50 -15.01 4.99 -0.25
N ASN A 51 -15.87 5.71 0.50
CA ASN A 51 -17.06 5.17 1.17
C ASN A 51 -16.81 3.92 2.02
N GLY A 52 -15.73 3.92 2.82
CA GLY A 52 -15.43 2.81 3.73
C GLY A 52 -14.79 1.59 3.05
N ARG A 53 -14.39 1.69 1.78
CA ARG A 53 -13.83 0.58 1.00
C ARG A 53 -12.60 0.99 0.21
N GLN A 54 -11.60 0.09 0.18
CA GLN A 54 -10.43 0.21 -0.68
C GLN A 54 -10.69 -0.37 -2.08
N TRP A 55 -10.20 0.30 -3.10
CA TRP A 55 -10.30 -0.11 -4.51
C TRP A 55 -8.94 0.00 -5.18
N LYS A 56 -8.51 -1.06 -5.87
CA LYS A 56 -7.37 -1.00 -6.79
C LYS A 56 -7.86 -0.46 -8.13
N VAL A 57 -7.29 0.66 -8.59
CA VAL A 57 -7.68 1.33 -9.83
C VAL A 57 -6.45 1.64 -10.67
N GLY A 58 -6.51 1.33 -11.96
CA GLY A 58 -5.56 1.77 -12.98
C GLY A 58 -6.14 2.86 -13.87
N GLN A 59 -5.37 3.25 -14.88
CA GLN A 59 -5.84 4.20 -15.89
C GLN A 59 -7.04 3.63 -16.68
N ASN A 60 -8.06 4.46 -16.89
CA ASN A 60 -9.30 4.15 -17.61
C ASN A 60 -10.19 3.06 -16.95
N ASP A 61 -9.98 2.75 -15.67
CA ASP A 61 -10.85 1.85 -14.93
C ASP A 61 -12.17 2.54 -14.53
N LEU A 62 -13.24 1.76 -14.41
CA LEU A 62 -14.53 2.19 -13.88
C LEU A 62 -14.79 1.52 -12.53
N ILE A 63 -15.14 2.32 -11.53
CA ILE A 63 -15.56 1.84 -10.21
C ILE A 63 -17.01 2.23 -9.92
N ALA A 64 -17.79 1.29 -9.41
CA ALA A 64 -19.16 1.54 -8.99
C ALA A 64 -19.18 1.85 -7.48
N LEU A 65 -19.38 3.11 -7.13
CA LEU A 65 -19.55 3.54 -5.74
C LEU A 65 -21.00 3.33 -5.30
N ARG A 66 -21.19 2.86 -4.06
CA ARG A 66 -22.51 2.78 -3.44
C ARG A 66 -22.74 4.00 -2.56
N GLY A 67 -23.98 4.46 -2.51
CA GLY A 67 -24.40 5.64 -1.74
C GLY A 67 -24.52 6.89 -2.60
N ASN A 68 -25.03 7.97 -1.99
CA ASN A 68 -25.15 9.26 -2.64
C ASN A 68 -23.84 10.03 -2.47
N LEU A 69 -23.15 10.32 -3.58
CA LEU A 69 -22.00 11.22 -3.60
C LEU A 69 -22.46 12.50 -4.30
N PRO A 70 -22.28 13.69 -3.70
CA PRO A 70 -22.80 14.95 -4.26
C PRO A 70 -21.93 15.43 -5.43
N LEU A 71 -21.89 14.65 -6.52
CA LEU A 71 -21.14 14.95 -7.74
C LEU A 71 -22.08 15.09 -8.92
N ALA A 72 -21.80 16.07 -9.78
CA ALA A 72 -22.49 16.19 -11.05
C ALA A 72 -21.94 15.18 -12.08
N VAL A 73 -22.78 14.75 -13.03
CA VAL A 73 -22.34 13.92 -14.15
C VAL A 73 -21.30 14.70 -14.98
N GLY A 74 -20.15 14.09 -15.24
CA GLY A 74 -19.05 14.71 -15.98
C GLY A 74 -18.10 15.56 -15.12
N GLU A 75 -18.35 15.66 -13.82
CA GLU A 75 -17.46 16.36 -12.89
C GLU A 75 -16.13 15.61 -12.73
N ARG A 76 -15.02 16.35 -12.79
CA ARG A 76 -13.68 15.81 -12.54
C ARG A 76 -13.29 16.09 -11.09
N ILE A 77 -13.13 15.02 -10.32
CA ILE A 77 -12.69 15.08 -8.93
C ILE A 77 -11.23 14.65 -8.78
N LYS A 78 -10.56 15.13 -7.73
CA LYS A 78 -9.26 14.63 -7.28
C LYS A 78 -9.46 13.94 -5.93
N LEU A 79 -9.08 12.67 -5.83
CA LEU A 79 -9.08 11.96 -4.56
C LEU A 79 -7.81 12.33 -3.78
N GLU A 80 -7.95 12.80 -2.54
CA GLU A 80 -6.82 13.29 -1.74
C GLU A 80 -6.12 12.20 -0.91
N LYS A 81 -6.83 11.10 -0.58
CA LYS A 81 -6.34 10.11 0.39
C LYS A 81 -6.17 8.73 -0.24
N PHE A 82 -4.92 8.32 -0.39
CA PHE A 82 -4.52 6.95 -0.70
C PHE A 82 -3.79 6.42 0.54
N GLU A 83 -4.48 5.70 1.41
CA GLU A 83 -3.80 4.96 2.49
C GLU A 83 -3.15 3.73 1.86
N MET A 84 -1.92 3.90 1.41
CA MET A 84 -1.02 2.81 1.04
C MET A 84 -0.19 2.43 2.28
N ASP A 85 -0.86 2.00 3.34
CA ASP A 85 -0.21 1.33 4.47
C ASP A 85 -0.05 -0.16 4.11
N THR A 86 0.82 -0.46 3.15
CA THR A 86 1.17 -1.85 2.86
C THR A 86 2.02 -2.40 3.99
N CYS A 87 1.42 -3.20 4.87
CA CYS A 87 2.16 -4.14 5.69
C CYS A 87 2.61 -5.30 4.77
N LEU A 88 3.84 -5.22 4.25
CA LEU A 88 4.45 -6.31 3.50
C LEU A 88 4.80 -7.44 4.47
N HIS A 89 4.06 -8.55 4.41
CA HIS A 89 4.42 -9.78 5.13
C HIS A 89 5.05 -10.76 4.13
N LEU A 90 6.26 -11.23 4.46
CA LEU A 90 6.93 -12.28 3.70
C LEU A 90 6.29 -13.62 4.08
N HIS A 91 5.61 -14.27 3.14
CA HIS A 91 5.08 -15.62 3.32
C HIS A 91 5.60 -16.51 2.19
N ASN A 92 6.33 -17.58 2.54
CA ASN A 92 6.93 -18.52 1.59
C ASN A 92 7.80 -17.86 0.49
N GLY A 93 8.57 -16.83 0.85
CA GLY A 93 9.47 -16.15 -0.11
C GLY A 93 8.76 -15.26 -1.14
N ALA A 94 7.44 -15.10 -1.05
CA ALA A 94 6.69 -14.15 -1.85
C ALA A 94 6.28 -12.94 -1.00
N TRP A 95 6.37 -11.75 -1.61
CA TRP A 95 5.86 -10.52 -1.04
C TRP A 95 4.33 -10.54 -1.15
N CYS A 96 3.63 -10.81 -0.04
CA CYS A 96 2.17 -10.73 0.01
C CYS A 96 1.75 -9.36 0.55
N SER A 97 0.97 -8.62 -0.23
CA SER A 97 0.23 -7.46 0.27
C SER A 97 -0.95 -7.95 1.10
N VAL A 98 -0.85 -7.91 2.43
CA VAL A 98 -2.01 -8.14 3.30
C VAL A 98 -2.71 -6.80 3.48
N PHE A 99 -3.87 -6.64 2.86
CA PHE A 99 -4.75 -5.50 3.08
C PHE A 99 -5.52 -5.75 4.39
N SER A 100 -5.17 -5.05 5.47
CA SER A 100 -6.03 -5.01 6.65
C SER A 100 -7.16 -4.01 6.36
N THR A 101 -8.39 -4.52 6.27
CA THR A 101 -9.61 -3.72 6.45
C THR A 101 -9.69 -3.13 7.84
#